data_AF-A0ABD2RGE0-F1
#
_entry.id   AF-A0ABD2RGE0-F1
#
_cell.length_a   1.000
_cell.length_b   1.000
_cell.length_c   1.000
_cell.angle_alpha   90.00
_cell.angle_beta   90.00
_cell.angle_gamma   90.00
#
_symmetry.space_group_name_H-M   'P 1'
#
loop_
_entity.id
_entity.type
_entity.pdbx_description
1 polymer ?
#
loop_
_entity_poly.entity_id
_entity_poly.type
_entity_poly.pdbx_seq_one_letter_code
_entity_poly.pdbx_strand_id
1 'polypeptide(L)'
;MEYSTSSLINSFQPKEKHTTLFNHQISARIRLATQLDVPNLHKLVTQMAEYHGLSQIFTTTETSLYNNLFKSPNPPFHSPTALILEISPNPFPQTNHTTTNFVPIIKNNYNFDNLEILDHELETYRSKFNGHGSDNSNNCNVYVAGHVLVYPSYNGFFEKPGLFLDQMFVRKCYRGMKFGKLLFSAVAMQAEKMGMGMVDWLVADWNEETINFYEKMGAHYIPEYRLCKLYGDQLQAFGKKSD
;
A
#
# COMPACT_ATOMS: atom_id res chain seq x y z
N MET A 1 -28.89 -49.60 -29.36
CA MET A 1 -30.18 -49.69 -28.64
C MET A 1 -30.14 -48.68 -27.52
N GLU A 2 -30.93 -47.62 -27.69
CA GLU A 2 -31.38 -46.64 -26.67
C GLU A 2 -32.16 -47.37 -25.55
N TYR A 3 -32.33 -46.88 -24.31
CA TYR A 3 -32.94 -45.63 -23.81
C TYR A 3 -32.38 -45.31 -22.40
N SER A 4 -32.07 -44.05 -22.00
CA SER A 4 -32.94 -42.99 -21.42
C SER A 4 -33.61 -43.41 -20.09
N THR A 5 -33.61 -42.69 -18.94
CA THR A 5 -33.76 -41.25 -18.62
C THR A 5 -33.37 -40.90 -17.16
N SER A 6 -32.79 -39.71 -16.96
CA SER A 6 -33.06 -38.68 -15.92
C SER A 6 -33.32 -39.05 -14.45
N SER A 7 -32.50 -38.50 -13.54
CA SER A 7 -33.01 -37.71 -12.42
C SER A 7 -32.00 -36.67 -11.92
N LEU A 8 -32.48 -35.42 -11.96
CA LEU A 8 -31.90 -34.22 -11.39
C LEU A 8 -31.62 -34.35 -9.89
N ILE A 9 -30.40 -34.08 -9.45
CA ILE A 9 -30.16 -33.52 -8.11
C ILE A 9 -29.30 -32.28 -8.31
N ASN A 10 -29.99 -31.16 -8.52
CA ASN A 10 -29.45 -29.84 -8.24
C ASN A 10 -29.09 -29.80 -6.75
N SER A 11 -27.80 -29.95 -6.43
CA SER A 11 -27.30 -29.55 -5.12
C SER A 11 -27.41 -28.03 -5.06
N PHE A 12 -28.49 -27.57 -4.41
CA PHE A 12 -28.61 -26.22 -3.89
C PHE A 12 -27.45 -25.97 -2.93
N GLN A 13 -26.31 -25.50 -3.46
CA GLN A 13 -25.37 -24.74 -2.68
C GLN A 13 -26.08 -23.42 -2.33
N PRO A 14 -26.19 -23.04 -1.05
CA PRO A 14 -26.72 -21.73 -0.72
C PRO A 14 -25.84 -20.69 -1.42
N LYS A 15 -26.44 -19.88 -2.30
CA LYS A 15 -25.78 -18.69 -2.85
C LYS A 15 -25.30 -17.88 -1.65
N GLU A 16 -23.98 -17.82 -1.44
CA GLU A 16 -23.42 -16.86 -0.50
C GLU A 16 -24.01 -15.50 -0.85
N LYS A 17 -24.60 -14.82 0.15
CA LYS A 17 -25.07 -13.45 -0.02
C LYS A 17 -23.85 -12.59 -0.27
N HIS A 18 -23.51 -12.38 -1.55
CA HIS A 18 -22.49 -11.46 -1.97
C HIS A 18 -22.87 -10.07 -1.45
N THR A 19 -22.16 -9.59 -0.44
CA THR A 19 -22.42 -8.29 0.16
C THR A 19 -21.49 -7.30 -0.53
N THR A 20 -21.92 -6.74 -1.65
CA THR A 20 -21.26 -5.57 -2.25
C THR A 20 -21.48 -4.39 -1.31
N LEU A 21 -20.47 -4.04 -0.51
CA LEU A 21 -20.59 -2.92 0.42
C LEU A 21 -20.49 -1.56 -0.29
N PHE A 22 -19.80 -1.51 -1.44
CA PHE A 22 -19.55 -0.29 -2.20
C PHE A 22 -20.49 -0.25 -3.42
N ASN A 23 -21.58 0.52 -3.32
CA ASN A 23 -22.48 0.76 -4.45
C ASN A 23 -21.96 1.92 -5.29
N HIS A 24 -21.12 1.63 -6.30
CA HIS A 24 -20.63 2.58 -7.32
C HIS A 24 -19.77 3.76 -6.82
N GLN A 25 -19.72 3.98 -5.51
CA GLN A 25 -19.02 5.08 -4.89
C GLN A 25 -18.16 4.58 -3.74
N ILE A 26 -16.90 5.01 -3.75
CA ILE A 26 -15.95 4.78 -2.67
C ILE A 26 -15.26 6.10 -2.36
N SER A 27 -14.98 6.31 -1.09
CA SER A 27 -14.13 7.39 -0.62
C SER A 27 -12.79 6.81 -0.22
N ALA A 28 -11.70 7.53 -0.48
CA ALA A 28 -10.36 7.12 -0.11
C ALA A 28 -9.65 8.18 0.73
N ARG A 29 -8.85 7.72 1.69
CA ARG A 29 -7.99 8.53 2.54
C ARG A 29 -6.59 7.96 2.54
N ILE A 30 -5.59 8.79 2.27
CA ILE A 30 -4.19 8.46 2.56
C ILE A 30 -3.80 9.17 3.84
N ARG A 31 -3.26 8.43 4.80
CA ARG A 31 -2.78 8.97 6.08
C ARG A 31 -1.47 8.29 6.48
N LEU A 32 -0.76 8.89 7.44
CA LEU A 32 0.33 8.21 8.13
C LEU A 32 -0.18 6.91 8.77
N ALA A 33 0.63 5.87 8.63
CA ALA A 33 0.46 4.66 9.41
C ALA A 33 0.71 4.96 10.89
N THR A 34 0.03 4.20 11.73
CA THR A 34 0.20 4.18 13.18
C THR A 34 0.52 2.76 13.62
N GLN A 35 0.87 2.60 14.89
CA GLN A 35 1.11 1.28 15.48
C GLN A 35 -0.10 0.34 15.36
N LEU A 36 -1.32 0.88 15.30
CA LEU A 36 -2.56 0.10 15.11
C LEU A 36 -2.66 -0.54 13.72
N ASP A 37 -1.88 -0.07 12.75
CA ASP A 37 -1.89 -0.56 11.38
C ASP A 37 -0.93 -1.74 11.17
N VAL A 38 -0.06 -2.06 12.15
CA VAL A 38 0.95 -3.14 12.02
C VAL A 38 0.34 -4.47 11.54
N PRO A 39 -0.79 -4.96 12.07
CA PRO A 39 -1.38 -6.21 11.58
C PRO A 39 -1.84 -6.14 10.12
N ASN A 40 -2.42 -5.01 9.69
CA ASN A 40 -2.85 -4.84 8.30
C ASN A 40 -1.66 -4.63 7.36
N LEU A 41 -0.63 -3.89 7.79
CA LEU A 41 0.63 -3.77 7.05
C LEU A 41 1.29 -5.13 6.85
N HIS A 42 1.39 -5.95 7.90
CA HIS A 42 1.98 -7.28 7.80
C HIS A 42 1.26 -8.16 6.76
N LYS A 43 -0.08 -8.16 6.77
CA LYS A 43 -0.88 -8.86 5.75
C LYS A 43 -0.62 -8.34 4.34
N LEU A 44 -0.59 -7.01 4.14
CA LEU A 44 -0.34 -6.40 2.83
C LEU A 44 1.05 -6.74 2.29
N VAL A 45 2.08 -6.68 3.14
CA VAL A 45 3.45 -7.03 2.74
C VAL A 45 3.55 -8.54 2.44
N THR A 46 2.83 -9.37 3.19
CA THR A 46 2.72 -10.82 2.90
C THR A 46 2.10 -11.07 1.52
N GLN A 47 0.95 -10.44 1.21
CA GLN A 47 0.31 -10.55 -0.11
C GLN A 47 1.21 -10.02 -1.24
N MET A 48 1.99 -8.97 -0.97
CA MET A 48 2.97 -8.45 -1.93
C MET A 48 4.10 -9.47 -2.18
N ALA A 49 4.63 -10.11 -1.13
CA ALA A 49 5.65 -11.14 -1.28
C ALA A 49 5.13 -12.34 -2.10
N GLU A 50 3.90 -12.78 -1.85
CA GLU A 50 3.22 -13.82 -2.64
C GLU A 50 3.08 -13.41 -4.11
N TYR A 51 2.63 -12.18 -4.37
CA TYR A 51 2.49 -11.64 -5.73
C TYR A 51 3.82 -11.66 -6.51
N HIS A 52 4.95 -11.41 -5.84
CA HIS A 52 6.28 -11.44 -6.45
C HIS A 52 6.95 -12.83 -6.43
N GLY A 53 6.28 -13.87 -5.90
CA GLY A 53 6.87 -15.20 -5.75
C GLY A 53 8.02 -15.27 -4.73
N LEU A 54 8.05 -14.34 -3.78
CA LEU A 54 9.12 -14.19 -2.78
C LEU A 54 8.75 -14.75 -1.40
N SER A 55 7.66 -15.50 -1.28
CA SER A 55 7.18 -16.04 0.00
C SER A 55 8.23 -16.89 0.73
N GLN A 56 9.11 -17.58 0.00
CA GLN A 56 10.14 -18.45 0.58
C GLN A 56 11.24 -17.69 1.33
N ILE A 57 11.45 -16.42 1.00
CA ILE A 57 12.46 -15.56 1.63
C ILE A 57 11.84 -14.47 2.51
N PHE A 58 10.52 -14.47 2.65
CA PHE A 58 9.79 -13.49 3.44
C PHE A 58 9.92 -13.81 4.93
N THR A 59 10.61 -12.93 5.66
CA THR A 59 10.91 -13.10 7.09
C THR A 59 10.31 -12.01 7.97
N THR A 60 9.62 -11.03 7.37
CA THR A 60 9.04 -9.90 8.09
C THR A 60 7.95 -10.35 9.06
N THR A 61 8.06 -9.91 10.31
CA THR A 61 7.06 -10.12 11.38
C THR A 61 6.41 -8.81 11.79
N GLU A 62 5.24 -8.87 12.43
CA GLU A 62 4.59 -7.69 13.04
C GLU A 62 5.54 -6.94 13.99
N THR A 63 6.28 -7.66 14.84
CA THR A 63 7.27 -7.09 15.76
C THR A 63 8.38 -6.36 15.00
N SER A 64 8.88 -6.94 13.90
CA SER A 64 9.90 -6.29 13.09
C SER A 64 9.38 -5.02 12.42
N LEU A 65 8.15 -5.03 11.88
CA LEU A 65 7.52 -3.83 11.31
C LEU A 65 7.33 -2.76 12.38
N TYR A 66 6.83 -3.14 13.56
CA TYR A 66 6.64 -2.23 14.67
C TYR A 66 7.95 -1.52 15.05
N ASN A 67 9.01 -2.28 15.26
CA ASN A 67 10.30 -1.76 15.67
C ASN A 67 10.92 -0.85 14.59
N ASN A 68 10.85 -1.24 13.31
CA ASN A 68 11.50 -0.49 12.24
C ASN A 68 10.72 0.77 11.81
N LEU A 69 9.39 0.78 11.92
CA LEU A 69 8.56 1.90 11.47
C LEU A 69 8.20 2.89 12.60
N PHE A 70 8.11 2.44 13.86
CA PHE A 70 7.51 3.25 14.93
C PHE A 70 8.39 3.48 16.17
N LYS A 71 9.59 2.90 16.23
CA LYS A 71 10.56 3.18 17.32
C LYS A 71 11.67 4.17 16.95
N SER A 72 11.68 4.67 15.72
CA SER A 72 12.69 5.67 15.32
C SER A 72 12.51 6.97 16.14
N PRO A 73 13.59 7.59 16.63
CA PRO A 73 13.51 8.92 17.24
C PRO A 73 13.29 10.03 16.19
N ASN A 74 13.54 9.74 14.91
CA ASN A 74 13.36 10.70 13.83
C ASN A 74 11.89 10.77 13.41
N PRO A 75 11.39 11.97 13.06
CA PRO A 75 10.03 12.14 12.60
C PRO A 75 9.78 11.40 11.27
N PRO A 76 8.51 11.17 10.91
CA PRO A 76 8.15 10.61 9.60
C PRO A 76 8.87 11.31 8.45
N PHE A 77 9.22 10.54 7.42
CA PHE A 77 10.01 10.94 6.25
C PHE A 77 11.48 11.31 6.53
N HIS A 78 11.92 11.29 7.79
CA HIS A 78 13.34 11.27 8.21
C HIS A 78 13.74 9.89 8.79
N SER A 79 12.84 8.91 8.66
CA SER A 79 12.97 7.50 9.04
C SER A 79 12.04 6.66 8.15
N PRO A 80 12.19 5.32 8.12
CA PRO A 80 11.23 4.46 7.44
C PRO A 80 9.79 4.80 7.83
N THR A 81 8.96 5.12 6.84
CA THR A 81 7.62 5.67 7.03
C THR A 81 6.65 4.93 6.12
N ALA A 82 5.53 4.51 6.68
CA ALA A 82 4.43 3.94 5.91
C ALA A 82 3.25 4.92 5.83
N LEU A 83 2.63 5.00 4.66
CA LEU A 83 1.31 5.59 4.46
C LEU A 83 0.29 4.48 4.20
N ILE A 84 -0.90 4.63 4.77
CA ILE A 84 -2.03 3.72 4.60
C ILE A 84 -3.02 4.34 3.62
N LEU A 85 -3.44 3.53 2.64
CA LEU A 85 -4.63 3.79 1.84
C LEU A 85 -5.83 3.15 2.53
N GLU A 86 -6.73 3.99 3.03
CA GLU A 86 -8.03 3.57 3.54
C GLU A 86 -9.14 3.88 2.55
N ILE A 87 -10.18 3.07 2.60
CA ILE A 87 -11.39 3.21 1.81
C ILE A 87 -12.63 3.14 2.71
N SER A 88 -13.71 3.78 2.29
CA SER A 88 -15.00 3.74 2.97
C SER A 88 -16.15 3.94 1.98
N PRO A 89 -17.32 3.30 2.19
CA PRO A 89 -18.51 3.64 1.41
C PRO A 89 -19.01 5.06 1.76
N ASN A 90 -18.62 5.59 2.93
CA ASN A 90 -18.99 6.93 3.37
C ASN A 90 -17.85 7.94 3.12
N PRO A 91 -18.16 9.21 2.80
CA PRO A 91 -17.17 10.27 2.71
C PRO A 91 -16.34 10.41 3.99
N PHE A 92 -15.02 10.60 3.85
CA PHE A 92 -14.19 11.00 4.98
C PHE A 92 -14.40 12.49 5.28
N PRO A 93 -14.46 12.89 6.57
CA PRO A 93 -14.52 14.28 6.97
C PRO A 93 -13.21 14.99 6.60
N GLN A 94 -13.32 16.24 6.17
CA GLN A 94 -12.17 17.12 5.94
C GLN A 94 -11.36 17.28 7.23
N THR A 95 -10.04 17.20 7.15
CA THR A 95 -9.13 17.37 8.30
C THR A 95 -8.54 18.78 8.28
N ASN A 96 -8.98 19.65 9.19
CA ASN A 96 -8.49 21.04 9.29
C ASN A 96 -7.29 21.21 10.23
N HIS A 97 -6.97 20.19 11.02
CA HIS A 97 -5.88 20.22 11.99
C HIS A 97 -5.08 18.93 11.92
N THR A 98 -3.76 19.06 11.73
CA THR A 98 -2.83 17.93 11.81
C THR A 98 -1.70 18.29 12.75
N THR A 99 -1.54 17.49 13.80
CA THR A 99 -0.38 17.56 14.71
C THR A 99 0.88 16.94 14.09
N THR A 100 0.73 16.31 12.93
CA THR A 100 1.79 15.68 12.14
C THR A 100 2.17 16.56 10.95
N ASN A 101 3.42 16.43 10.48
CA ASN A 101 3.92 17.15 9.30
C ASN A 101 3.28 16.69 7.96
N PHE A 102 2.46 15.64 8.00
CA PHE A 102 1.73 15.09 6.86
C PHE A 102 0.24 15.37 6.99
N VAL A 103 -0.33 16.00 5.97
CA VAL A 103 -1.77 16.25 5.89
C VAL A 103 -2.44 15.09 5.16
N PRO A 104 -3.42 14.39 5.76
CA PRO A 104 -4.13 13.31 5.08
C PRO A 104 -4.74 13.78 3.75
N ILE A 105 -4.56 12.97 2.70
CA ILE A 105 -5.14 13.24 1.39
C ILE A 105 -6.47 12.54 1.32
N ILE A 106 -7.54 13.31 1.15
CA ILE A 106 -8.91 12.78 1.06
C ILE A 106 -9.43 12.98 -0.36
N LYS A 107 -9.96 11.90 -0.93
CA LYS A 107 -10.66 11.90 -2.20
C LYS A 107 -11.97 11.15 -2.02
N ASN A 108 -13.03 11.92 -1.83
CA ASN A 108 -14.38 11.40 -1.77
C ASN A 108 -14.97 11.27 -3.19
N ASN A 109 -15.94 10.39 -3.34
CA ASN A 109 -16.75 10.26 -4.56
C ASN A 109 -15.97 9.77 -5.78
N TYR A 110 -15.09 8.78 -5.62
CA TYR A 110 -14.63 8.04 -6.80
C TYR A 110 -15.83 7.30 -7.38
N ASN A 111 -16.22 7.67 -8.60
CA ASN A 111 -17.21 6.98 -9.40
C ASN A 111 -16.49 6.02 -10.34
N PHE A 112 -16.86 4.75 -10.31
CA PHE A 112 -16.39 3.76 -11.27
C PHE A 112 -17.59 3.32 -12.08
N ASP A 113 -17.51 3.49 -13.40
CA ASP A 113 -18.57 3.18 -14.35
C ASP A 113 -19.04 1.73 -14.18
N ASN A 114 -20.07 1.52 -13.33
CA ASN A 114 -20.76 0.25 -13.08
C ASN A 114 -19.90 -0.95 -12.63
N LEU A 115 -18.76 -0.72 -11.96
CA LEU A 115 -17.96 -1.81 -11.39
C LEU A 115 -18.43 -2.19 -9.98
N GLU A 116 -19.01 -3.37 -9.85
CA GLU A 116 -19.21 -4.02 -8.54
C GLU A 116 -17.85 -4.47 -7.99
N ILE A 117 -17.44 -3.92 -6.84
CA ILE A 117 -16.22 -4.33 -6.16
C ILE A 117 -16.55 -5.51 -5.26
N LEU A 118 -16.05 -6.69 -5.62
CA LEU A 118 -16.15 -7.88 -4.79
C LEU A 118 -14.85 -8.05 -3.98
N ASP A 119 -14.95 -7.84 -2.67
CA ASP A 119 -13.84 -8.01 -1.73
C ASP A 119 -14.19 -9.06 -0.67
N HIS A 120 -13.75 -10.30 -0.89
CA HIS A 120 -13.98 -11.42 0.03
C HIS A 120 -13.19 -11.31 1.34
N GLU A 121 -12.15 -10.47 1.38
CA GLU A 121 -11.30 -10.28 2.58
C GLU A 121 -11.62 -8.96 3.29
N LEU A 122 -12.69 -8.28 2.92
CA LEU A 122 -12.99 -6.91 3.36
C LEU A 122 -12.87 -6.73 4.88
N GLU A 123 -13.56 -7.60 5.64
CA GLU A 123 -13.55 -7.56 7.10
C GLU A 123 -12.18 -7.87 7.72
N THR A 124 -11.36 -8.69 7.05
CA THR A 124 -9.98 -8.99 7.48
C THR A 124 -9.09 -7.74 7.44
N TYR A 125 -9.44 -6.75 6.62
CA TYR A 125 -8.71 -5.48 6.47
C TYR A 125 -9.42 -4.30 7.12
N ARG A 126 -10.38 -4.53 8.03
CA ARG A 126 -11.02 -3.45 8.79
C ARG A 126 -9.96 -2.61 9.52
N SER A 127 -10.06 -1.29 9.35
CA SER A 127 -9.17 -0.34 10.01
C SER A 127 -9.49 -0.26 11.49
N LYS A 128 -8.45 -0.30 12.32
CA LYS A 128 -8.55 -0.06 13.77
C LYS A 128 -8.26 1.40 14.14
N PHE A 129 -7.98 2.25 13.15
CA PHE A 129 -7.63 3.63 13.38
C PHE A 129 -8.87 4.48 13.67
N ASN A 130 -9.01 4.89 14.93
CA ASN A 130 -10.08 5.79 15.38
C ASN A 130 -9.67 7.26 15.18
N GLY A 131 -9.53 7.67 13.92
CA GLY A 131 -9.24 9.07 13.55
C GLY A 131 -10.44 10.01 13.62
N HIS A 132 -11.60 9.53 14.06
CA HIS A 132 -12.78 10.33 14.33
C HIS A 132 -12.83 10.53 15.84
N GLY A 133 -12.66 11.76 16.30
CA GLY A 133 -12.67 12.07 17.73
C GLY A 133 -13.90 11.45 18.40
N SER A 134 -13.67 10.58 19.38
CA SER A 134 -14.50 10.25 20.55
C SER A 134 -16.03 10.08 20.44
N ASP A 135 -16.66 10.04 19.27
CA ASP A 135 -18.06 9.65 19.18
C ASP A 135 -18.15 8.15 18.88
N ASN A 136 -18.36 7.38 19.95
CA ASN A 136 -18.72 5.97 19.96
C ASN A 136 -20.06 5.65 19.24
N SER A 137 -20.52 6.52 18.35
CA SER A 137 -21.76 6.40 17.59
C SER A 137 -21.55 6.85 16.15
N ASN A 138 -20.78 6.07 15.39
CA ASN A 138 -21.14 5.65 14.03
C ASN A 138 -20.01 4.78 13.48
N ASN A 139 -20.34 3.51 13.33
CA ASN A 139 -19.58 2.45 12.72
C ASN A 139 -19.08 2.86 11.32
N CYS A 140 -17.96 3.60 11.25
CA CYS A 140 -17.37 4.00 9.98
C CYS A 140 -16.73 2.74 9.41
N ASN A 141 -17.40 2.13 8.44
CA ASN A 141 -16.90 1.03 7.63
C ASN A 141 -15.67 1.51 6.86
N VAL A 142 -14.51 1.48 7.51
CA VAL A 142 -13.23 1.91 6.98
C VAL A 142 -12.33 0.70 6.89
N TYR A 143 -11.75 0.49 5.72
CA TYR A 143 -10.94 -0.68 5.43
C TYR A 143 -9.63 -0.26 4.79
N VAL A 144 -8.58 -1.03 5.05
CA VAL A 144 -7.28 -0.82 4.43
C VAL A 144 -7.27 -1.46 3.04
N ALA A 145 -6.99 -0.65 2.02
CA ALA A 145 -6.94 -1.07 0.61
C ALA A 145 -5.51 -1.19 0.07
N GLY A 146 -4.53 -0.62 0.76
CA GLY A 146 -3.14 -0.61 0.31
C GLY A 146 -2.23 0.19 1.23
N HIS A 147 -0.96 0.24 0.84
CA HIS A 147 0.06 1.02 1.54
C HIS A 147 1.18 1.45 0.60
N VAL A 148 1.98 2.40 1.06
CA VAL A 148 3.30 2.70 0.51
C VAL A 148 4.30 2.87 1.65
N LEU A 149 5.51 2.33 1.49
CA LEU A 149 6.63 2.44 2.42
C LEU A 149 7.76 3.21 1.75
N VAL A 150 8.25 4.23 2.45
CA VAL A 150 9.36 5.07 2.01
C VAL A 150 10.41 5.18 3.10
N TYR A 151 11.64 5.50 2.73
CA TYR A 151 12.69 5.90 3.67
C TYR A 151 13.54 7.04 3.09
N PRO A 152 14.24 7.84 3.92
CA PRO A 152 15.08 8.93 3.43
C PRO A 152 16.20 8.39 2.55
N SER A 153 16.43 9.05 1.42
CA SER A 153 17.56 8.77 0.54
C SER A 153 18.43 10.01 0.37
N TYR A 154 19.68 9.78 -0.01
CA TYR A 154 20.61 10.84 -0.41
C TYR A 154 21.47 10.33 -1.55
N ASN A 155 21.62 11.15 -2.58
CA ASN A 155 22.47 10.85 -3.73
C ASN A 155 23.44 12.01 -3.88
N GLY A 156 24.74 11.74 -3.73
CA GLY A 156 25.78 12.77 -3.73
C GLY A 156 25.96 13.52 -5.05
N PHE A 157 25.31 13.07 -6.14
CA PHE A 157 25.26 13.80 -7.40
C PHE A 157 24.18 14.88 -7.43
N PHE A 158 23.24 14.87 -6.47
CA PHE A 158 22.15 15.83 -6.37
C PHE A 158 22.29 16.67 -5.10
N GLU A 159 21.94 17.95 -5.17
CA GLU A 159 22.14 18.90 -4.07
C GLU A 159 21.23 18.68 -2.86
N LYS A 160 20.17 17.87 -3.02
CA LYS A 160 19.08 17.74 -2.03
C LYS A 160 18.83 16.28 -1.67
N PRO A 161 18.44 15.99 -0.40
CA PRO A 161 17.95 14.66 -0.02
C PRO A 161 16.66 14.32 -0.75
N GLY A 162 16.29 13.04 -0.69
CA GLY A 162 15.10 12.48 -1.31
C GLY A 162 14.38 11.47 -0.43
N LEU A 163 13.40 10.81 -1.02
CA LEU A 163 12.80 9.60 -0.49
C LEU A 163 13.07 8.44 -1.45
N PHE A 164 13.39 7.27 -0.90
CA PHE A 164 13.28 6.03 -1.64
C PHE A 164 11.93 5.38 -1.33
N LEU A 165 11.13 5.11 -2.35
CA LEU A 165 9.90 4.35 -2.27
C LEU A 165 10.23 2.87 -2.46
N ASP A 166 10.17 2.13 -1.36
CA ASP A 166 10.56 0.71 -1.31
C ASP A 166 9.44 -0.21 -1.75
N GLN A 167 8.23 0.07 -1.27
CA GLN A 167 7.08 -0.79 -1.46
C GLN A 167 5.85 0.06 -1.72
N MET A 168 5.09 -0.28 -2.75
CA MET A 168 3.75 0.25 -2.97
C MET A 168 2.86 -0.89 -3.41
N PHE A 169 1.77 -1.11 -2.65
CA PHE A 169 0.85 -2.19 -2.92
C PHE A 169 -0.59 -1.73 -2.75
N VAL A 170 -1.41 -2.06 -3.74
CA VAL A 170 -2.87 -1.93 -3.71
C VAL A 170 -3.45 -3.33 -3.87
N ARG A 171 -4.35 -3.69 -2.96
CA ARG A 171 -5.06 -4.98 -2.97
C ARG A 171 -5.78 -5.17 -4.31
N LYS A 172 -5.82 -6.42 -4.79
CA LYS A 172 -6.19 -6.76 -6.17
C LYS A 172 -7.55 -6.20 -6.60
N CYS A 173 -8.56 -6.30 -5.74
CA CYS A 173 -9.93 -5.80 -5.99
C CYS A 173 -10.03 -4.28 -6.15
N TYR A 174 -9.00 -3.51 -5.78
CA TYR A 174 -8.98 -2.05 -5.93
C TYR A 174 -8.00 -1.54 -7.00
N ARG A 175 -7.44 -2.43 -7.83
CA ARG A 175 -6.56 -2.06 -8.94
C ARG A 175 -7.37 -1.49 -10.11
N GLY A 176 -6.73 -0.70 -10.98
CA GLY A 176 -7.42 0.04 -12.05
C GLY A 176 -8.16 1.30 -11.56
N MET A 177 -8.35 1.47 -10.26
CA MET A 177 -9.08 2.59 -9.64
C MET A 177 -8.20 3.84 -9.39
N LYS A 178 -7.00 3.90 -10.01
CA LYS A 178 -6.01 4.98 -9.87
C LYS A 178 -5.46 5.18 -8.43
N PHE A 179 -5.70 4.26 -7.51
CA PHE A 179 -5.15 4.35 -6.14
C PHE A 179 -3.62 4.23 -6.07
N GLY A 180 -2.98 3.50 -6.98
CA GLY A 180 -1.51 3.51 -7.09
C GLY A 180 -0.97 4.90 -7.41
N LYS A 181 -1.60 5.61 -8.36
CA LYS A 181 -1.29 7.01 -8.66
C LYS A 181 -1.53 7.91 -7.44
N LEU A 182 -2.61 7.69 -6.68
CA LEU A 182 -2.91 8.45 -5.47
C LEU A 182 -1.82 8.25 -4.39
N LEU A 183 -1.39 7.01 -4.15
CA LEU A 183 -0.31 6.68 -3.21
C LEU A 183 1.01 7.32 -3.61
N PHE A 184 1.40 7.16 -4.87
CA PHE A 184 2.63 7.78 -5.37
C PHE A 184 2.58 9.31 -5.26
N SER A 185 1.46 9.92 -5.64
CA SER A 185 1.27 11.38 -5.56
C SER A 185 1.40 11.87 -4.12
N ALA A 186 0.93 11.10 -3.13
CA ALA A 186 1.07 11.45 -1.72
C ALA A 186 2.55 11.53 -1.29
N VAL A 187 3.38 10.60 -1.76
CA VAL A 187 4.83 10.61 -1.51
C VAL A 187 5.48 11.80 -2.19
N ALA A 188 5.22 12.01 -3.48
CA ALA A 188 5.79 13.11 -4.25
C ALA A 188 5.43 14.49 -3.68
N MET A 189 4.16 14.70 -3.30
CA MET A 189 3.70 15.94 -2.65
C MET A 189 4.39 16.16 -1.31
N GLN A 190 4.60 15.10 -0.52
CA GLN A 190 5.28 15.24 0.76
C GLN A 190 6.77 15.55 0.59
N ALA A 191 7.45 14.90 -0.38
CA ALA A 191 8.85 15.19 -0.71
C ALA A 191 9.02 16.66 -1.14
N GLU A 192 8.15 17.15 -2.04
CA GLU A 192 8.16 18.54 -2.49
C GLU A 192 7.93 19.52 -1.34
N LYS A 193 6.92 19.27 -0.49
CA LYS A 193 6.64 20.07 0.71
C LYS A 193 7.83 20.15 1.67
N MET A 194 8.63 19.09 1.73
CA MET A 194 9.85 19.01 2.57
C MET A 194 11.09 19.60 1.89
N GLY A 195 10.97 20.12 0.67
CA GLY A 195 12.09 20.67 -0.10
C GLY A 195 13.06 19.61 -0.60
N MET A 196 12.65 18.33 -0.65
CA MET A 196 13.46 17.23 -1.17
C MET A 196 13.56 17.31 -2.71
N GLY A 197 14.66 16.80 -3.25
CA GLY A 197 14.97 16.89 -4.68
C GLY A 197 14.43 15.75 -5.53
N MET A 198 14.13 14.59 -4.93
CA MET A 198 13.82 13.37 -5.67
C MET A 198 12.98 12.37 -4.88
N VAL A 199 12.30 11.51 -5.62
CA VAL A 199 11.74 10.25 -5.13
C VAL A 199 12.32 9.15 -6.01
N ASP A 200 13.05 8.19 -5.44
CA ASP A 200 13.64 7.05 -6.15
C ASP A 200 12.82 5.79 -5.89
N TRP A 201 12.75 4.88 -6.87
CA TRP A 201 12.17 3.55 -6.67
C TRP A 201 12.71 2.57 -7.70
N LEU A 202 12.47 1.28 -7.46
CA LEU A 202 12.79 0.22 -8.42
C LEU A 202 11.52 -0.29 -9.08
N VAL A 203 11.63 -0.54 -10.38
CA VAL A 203 10.63 -1.24 -11.17
C VAL A 203 11.28 -2.46 -11.79
N ALA A 204 10.56 -3.58 -11.83
CA ALA A 204 11.05 -4.77 -12.50
C ALA A 204 11.11 -4.51 -14.01
N ASP A 205 12.24 -4.86 -14.62
CA ASP A 205 12.54 -4.63 -16.04
C ASP A 205 11.53 -5.29 -16.99
N TRP A 206 10.98 -6.43 -16.61
CA TRP A 206 9.96 -7.15 -17.37
C TRP A 206 8.57 -6.51 -17.36
N ASN A 207 8.33 -5.47 -16.54
CA ASN A 207 7.00 -4.89 -16.35
C ASN A 207 6.81 -3.61 -17.18
N GLU A 208 6.78 -3.76 -18.50
CA GLU A 208 6.66 -2.64 -19.46
C GLU A 208 5.44 -1.75 -19.20
N GLU A 209 4.29 -2.32 -18.82
CA GLU A 209 3.09 -1.54 -18.50
C GLU A 209 3.33 -0.58 -17.32
N THR A 210 4.03 -1.05 -16.29
CA THR A 210 4.36 -0.25 -15.09
C THR A 210 5.44 0.78 -15.40
N ILE A 211 6.44 0.44 -16.22
CA ILE A 211 7.45 1.39 -16.69
C ILE A 211 6.77 2.53 -17.47
N ASN A 212 5.95 2.20 -18.47
CA ASN A 212 5.19 3.17 -19.26
C ASN A 212 4.27 4.05 -18.39
N PHE A 213 3.67 3.49 -17.35
CA PHE A 213 2.87 4.25 -16.39
C PHE A 213 3.70 5.31 -15.68
N TYR A 214 4.90 4.96 -15.21
CA TYR A 214 5.80 5.89 -14.53
C TYR A 214 6.39 6.94 -15.48
N GLU A 215 6.78 6.57 -16.70
CA GLU A 215 7.27 7.53 -17.70
C GLU A 215 6.21 8.57 -18.06
N LYS A 216 4.94 8.17 -18.20
CA LYS A 216 3.81 9.09 -18.39
C LYS A 216 3.59 10.04 -17.21
N MET A 217 4.13 9.71 -16.03
CA MET A 217 4.13 10.59 -14.87
C MET A 217 5.35 11.54 -14.82
N GLY A 218 6.28 11.42 -15.77
CA GLY A 218 7.53 12.17 -15.82
C GLY A 218 8.71 11.48 -15.14
N ALA A 219 8.61 10.19 -14.81
CA ALA A 219 9.74 9.44 -14.27
C ALA A 219 10.83 9.28 -15.34
N HIS A 220 12.08 9.38 -14.91
CA HIS A 220 13.25 9.10 -15.75
C HIS A 220 13.77 7.69 -15.44
N TYR A 221 13.62 6.76 -16.39
CA TYR A 221 14.15 5.39 -16.27
C TYR A 221 15.63 5.36 -16.65
N ILE A 222 16.48 4.73 -15.81
CA ILE A 222 17.93 4.71 -15.98
C ILE A 222 18.43 3.25 -16.12
N PRO A 223 18.43 2.68 -17.33
CA PRO A 223 18.77 1.27 -17.57
C PRO A 223 20.26 0.94 -17.47
N GLU A 224 21.16 1.91 -17.37
CA GLU A 224 22.60 1.69 -17.30
C GLU A 224 23.05 1.19 -15.91
N TYR A 225 22.26 1.46 -14.88
CA TYR A 225 22.56 1.04 -13.52
C TYR A 225 21.92 -0.32 -13.20
N ARG A 226 22.56 -1.07 -12.31
CA ARG A 226 22.07 -2.34 -11.78
C ARG A 226 21.99 -2.24 -10.27
N LEU A 227 20.92 -2.78 -9.70
CA LEU A 227 20.82 -2.95 -8.26
C LEU A 227 21.76 -4.08 -7.81
N CYS A 228 22.74 -3.74 -6.99
CA CYS A 228 23.59 -4.72 -6.31
C CYS A 228 23.15 -4.86 -4.85
N LYS A 229 23.06 -6.09 -4.33
CA LYS A 229 22.72 -6.36 -2.93
C LYS A 229 23.72 -7.34 -2.31
N LEU A 230 24.32 -6.92 -1.20
CA LEU A 230 25.05 -7.78 -0.27
C LEU A 230 24.23 -7.88 1.01
N TYR A 231 23.71 -9.07 1.31
CA TYR A 231 22.74 -9.27 2.40
C TYR A 231 22.94 -10.62 3.09
N GLY A 232 22.30 -10.79 4.25
CA GLY A 232 22.32 -12.05 5.02
C GLY A 232 23.73 -12.47 5.42
N ASP A 233 23.99 -13.77 5.37
CA ASP A 233 25.27 -14.36 5.80
C ASP A 233 26.46 -13.82 4.99
N GLN A 234 26.27 -13.49 3.72
CA GLN A 234 27.33 -12.92 2.88
C GLN A 234 27.75 -11.53 3.37
N LEU A 235 26.80 -10.70 3.78
CA LEU A 235 27.10 -9.40 4.39
C LEU A 235 27.83 -9.56 5.72
N GLN A 236 27.36 -10.48 6.57
CA GLN A 236 28.00 -10.75 7.86
C GLN A 236 29.42 -11.30 7.70
N ALA A 237 29.64 -12.18 6.73
CA ALA A 237 30.96 -12.72 6.42
C ALA A 237 31.89 -11.65 5.87
N PHE A 238 31.41 -10.80 4.95
CA PHE A 238 32.21 -9.71 4.39
C PHE A 238 32.62 -8.70 5.47
N GLY A 239 31.70 -8.27 6.34
CA GLY A 239 32.01 -7.33 7.41
C GLY A 239 32.95 -7.85 8.50
N LYS A 240 33.14 -9.17 8.60
CA LYS A 240 34.08 -9.82 9.52
C LYS A 240 35.46 -10.05 8.91
N LYS A 241 35.61 -9.90 7.58
CA LYS A 241 36.93 -9.93 6.95
C LYS A 241 37.65 -8.64 7.33
N SER A 242 38.54 -8.73 8.31
CA SER A 242 39.63 -7.78 8.47
C SER A 242 40.65 -8.12 7.38
N ASP A 243 40.94 -7.17 6.49
CA ASP A 243 42.17 -7.23 5.67
C ASP A 243 43.40 -7.13 6.58
#